data_AF-A0A8J6SLC9-F1
#
_entry.id   AF-A0A8J6SLC9-F1
#
_cell.length_a   1.000
_cell.length_b   1.000
_cell.length_c   1.000
_cell.angle_alpha   90.00
_cell.angle_beta   90.00
_cell.angle_gamma   90.00
#
_symmetry.space_group_name_H-M   'P 1'
#
loop_
_entity.id
_entity.type
_entity.pdbx_description
1 polymer ?
#
loop_
_entity_poly.entity_id
_entity_poly.type
_entity_poly.pdbx_seq_one_letter_code
_entity_poly.pdbx_strand_id
1 'polypeptide(L)' 'MSSIENRLEAFRKLPLRAQLALIASSRANPVLSKNQEYIENLERIHAECLEEATPEQKAAYDKAKANFVPNAPE' A
#
# COMPACT_ATOMS: atom_id res chain seq x y z
N MET A 1 -5.25 -18.56 -12.99
CA MET A 1 -4.84 -17.30 -12.33
C MET A 1 -5.31 -17.35 -10.89
N SER A 2 -4.38 -17.33 -9.94
CA SER A 2 -4.67 -17.50 -8.52
C SER A 2 -5.40 -16.27 -7.97
N SER A 3 -6.28 -16.46 -6.98
CA SER A 3 -7.02 -15.35 -6.34
C SER A 3 -6.12 -14.24 -5.78
N ILE A 4 -4.85 -14.55 -5.48
CA ILE A 4 -3.88 -13.59 -4.96
C ILE A 4 -3.35 -12.68 -6.07
N GLU A 5 -2.98 -13.23 -7.23
CA GLU A 5 -2.46 -12.47 -8.37
C GLU A 5 -3.47 -11.40 -8.82
N ASN A 6 -4.76 -11.77 -8.92
CA ASN A 6 -5.81 -10.83 -9.30
C ASN A 6 -5.97 -9.68 -8.28
N ARG A 7 -5.82 -9.99 -6.98
CA ARG A 7 -5.84 -8.95 -5.93
C ARG A 7 -4.63 -8.01 -6.02
N LEU A 8 -3.45 -8.54 -6.32
CA LEU A 8 -2.24 -7.74 -6.52
C LEU A 8 -2.35 -6.84 -7.76
N GLU A 9 -2.92 -7.34 -8.86
CA GLU A 9 -3.19 -6.55 -10.06
C GLU A 9 -4.22 -5.44 -9.80
N ALA A 10 -5.30 -5.76 -9.08
CA ALA A 10 -6.28 -4.77 -8.66
C ALA A 10 -5.65 -3.70 -7.75
N PHE A 11 -4.78 -4.12 -6.83
CA PHE A 11 -4.04 -3.24 -5.94
C PHE A 11 -3.13 -2.25 -6.69
N ARG A 12 -2.43 -2.70 -7.73
CA ARG A 12 -1.57 -1.82 -8.57
C ARG A 12 -2.34 -0.67 -9.22
N LYS A 13 -3.64 -0.86 -9.49
CA LYS A 13 -4.51 0.16 -10.10
C LYS A 13 -5.11 1.14 -9.09
N LEU A 14 -4.96 0.89 -7.79
CA LEU A 14 -5.48 1.77 -6.76
C LEU A 14 -4.63 3.03 -6.61
N PRO A 15 -5.24 4.17 -6.24
CA PRO A 15 -4.47 5.36 -5.88
C PRO A 15 -3.58 5.09 -4.66
N LEU A 16 -2.40 5.71 -4.62
CA LEU A 16 -1.37 5.49 -3.58
C LEU A 16 -1.90 5.55 -2.13
N ARG A 17 -2.83 6.47 -1.84
CA ARG A 17 -3.48 6.58 -0.52
C ARG A 17 -4.27 5.32 -0.15
N ALA A 18 -4.96 4.72 -1.12
CA ALA A 18 -5.75 3.51 -0.92
C ALA A 18 -4.83 2.28 -0.82
N GLN A 19 -3.72 2.29 -1.57
CA GLN A 19 -2.68 1.28 -1.41
C GLN A 19 -2.12 1.26 0.02
N LEU A 20 -1.78 2.43 0.56
CA LEU A 20 -1.29 2.59 1.93
C LEU A 20 -2.31 2.07 2.96
N ALA A 21 -3.58 2.47 2.81
CA ALA A 21 -4.65 2.03 3.70
C ALA A 21 -4.84 0.51 3.66
N LEU A 22 -4.73 -0.10 2.47
CA LEU A 22 -4.85 -1.55 2.31
C LEU A 22 -3.67 -2.30 2.94
N ILE A 23 -2.43 -1.81 2.77
CA ILE A 23 -1.25 -2.39 3.43
C ILE A 23 -1.43 -2.34 4.95
N ALA A 24 -1.79 -1.17 5.49
CA ALA A 24 -2.02 -0.99 6.93
C ALA A 24 -3.14 -1.91 7.44
N SER A 25 -4.25 -2.00 6.72
CA SER A 25 -5.37 -2.88 7.06
C SER A 25 -4.99 -4.36 6.98
N SER A 26 -4.18 -4.75 5.99
CA SER A 26 -3.72 -6.13 5.82
C SER A 26 -2.76 -6.54 6.94
N ARG A 27 -1.91 -5.61 7.41
CA ARG A 27 -1.05 -5.80 8.59
C ARG A 27 -1.83 -5.85 9.90
N ALA A 28 -2.89 -5.06 10.04
CA ALA A 28 -3.76 -5.09 11.21
C ALA A 28 -4.70 -6.30 11.25
N ASN A 29 -4.91 -6.97 10.11
CA ASN A 29 -5.79 -8.13 10.01
C ASN A 29 -5.09 -9.40 10.52
N PRO A 30 -5.66 -10.14 11.48
CA PRO A 30 -5.00 -11.29 12.12
C PRO A 30 -4.84 -12.52 11.20
N VAL A 31 -5.53 -12.54 10.07
CA VAL A 31 -5.40 -13.62 9.06
C VAL A 31 -4.40 -13.21 8.00
N LEU A 32 -4.54 -12.02 7.42
CA LEU A 32 -3.68 -11.56 6.33
C LEU A 32 -2.26 -11.23 6.80
N SER A 33 -2.09 -10.73 8.04
CA SER A 33 -0.77 -10.47 8.63
C SER A 33 0.12 -11.71 8.75
N LYS A 34 -0.47 -12.91 8.78
CA LYS A 34 0.28 -14.18 8.78
C LYS A 34 0.80 -14.56 7.40
N ASN A 35 0.27 -13.95 6.34
CA ASN A 35 0.71 -14.17 4.98
C ASN A 35 1.77 -13.11 4.60
N GLN A 36 3.00 -13.33 5.04
CA GLN A 36 4.12 -12.42 4.80
C GLN A 36 4.35 -12.18 3.31
N GLU A 37 4.34 -13.25 2.50
CA GLU A 37 4.50 -13.14 1.04
C GLU A 37 3.48 -12.17 0.42
N TYR A 38 2.21 -12.24 0.85
CA TYR A 38 1.18 -11.31 0.38
C TYR A 38 1.47 -9.86 0.77
N ILE A 39 1.87 -9.61 2.03
CA ILE A 39 2.21 -8.26 2.51
C ILE A 39 3.45 -7.71 1.77
N GLU A 40 4.48 -8.52 1.61
CA GLU A 40 5.71 -8.14 0.90
C GLU A 40 5.43 -7.80 -0.56
N ASN A 41 4.57 -8.57 -1.23
CA ASN A 41 4.14 -8.25 -2.59
C ASN A 41 3.37 -6.92 -2.66
N LEU A 42 2.47 -6.65 -1.70
CA LEU A 42 1.77 -5.36 -1.65
C LEU A 42 2.74 -4.20 -1.44
N GLU A 43 3.71 -4.34 -0.54
CA GLU A 43 4.70 -3.29 -0.29
C GLU A 43 5.62 -3.06 -1.49
N ARG A 44 6.04 -4.13 -2.16
CA ARG A 44 6.84 -4.04 -3.38
C ARG A 44 6.11 -3.29 -4.49
N ILE A 45 4.87 -3.69 -4.78
CA ILE A 45 4.04 -3.02 -5.79
C ILE A 45 3.78 -1.56 -5.40
N HIS A 46 3.57 -1.28 -4.11
CA HIS A 46 3.38 0.07 -3.63
C HIS A 46 4.63 0.95 -3.81
N ALA A 47 5.83 0.40 -3.56
CA ALA A 47 7.09 1.08 -3.83
C ALA A 47 7.26 1.38 -5.33
N GLU A 48 6.99 0.42 -6.21
CA GLU A 48 7.00 0.63 -7.67
C GLU A 48 6.03 1.76 -8.06
N CYS A 49 4.79 1.73 -7.57
CA CYS A 49 3.82 2.78 -7.83
C CYS A 49 4.26 4.15 -7.28
N LEU A 50 4.97 4.19 -6.15
CA LEU A 50 5.53 5.43 -5.60
C LEU A 50 6.67 5.97 -6.48
N GLU A 51 7.53 5.13 -7.01
CA GLU A 51 8.61 5.56 -7.90
C GLU A 51 8.06 6.19 -9.18
N GLU A 52 7.05 5.55 -9.79
CA GLU A 52 6.38 6.00 -11.01
C GLU A 52 5.40 7.16 -10.79
N ALA A 53 5.00 7.43 -9.54
CA ALA A 53 4.00 8.45 -9.24
C ALA A 53 4.49 9.87 -9.53
N THR A 54 3.54 10.69 -9.99
CA THR A 54 3.76 12.11 -10.22
C THR A 54 3.97 12.86 -8.89
N PRO A 55 4.58 14.06 -8.91
CA PRO A 55 4.77 14.88 -7.70
C PRO A 55 3.45 15.16 -6.96
N GLU A 56 2.36 15.38 -7.69
CA GLU A 56 1.04 15.62 -7.11
C GLU A 56 0.49 14.37 -6.40
N GLN A 57 0.68 13.19 -6.99
CA GLN A 57 0.31 11.92 -6.37
C GLN A 57 1.15 11.63 -5.13
N LYS A 58 2.44 11.94 -5.16
CA LYS A 58 3.35 11.85 -4.01
C LYS A 58 2.94 12.81 -2.89
N ALA A 59 2.58 14.05 -3.20
CA ALA A 59 2.10 15.02 -2.21
C ALA A 59 0.79 14.56 -1.55
N ALA A 60 -0.15 14.03 -2.33
CA ALA A 60 -1.39 13.46 -1.79
C ALA A 60 -1.13 12.21 -0.93
N TYR A 61 -0.16 11.39 -1.32
CA TYR A 61 0.30 10.24 -0.53
C TYR A 61 0.95 10.67 0.78
N ASP A 62 1.85 11.64 0.75
CA ASP A 62 2.57 12.13 1.92
C ASP A 62 1.61 12.69 2.98
N LYS A 63 0.65 13.51 2.54
CA LYS A 63 -0.44 14.00 3.38
C LYS A 63 -1.28 12.87 3.99
N ALA A 64 -1.56 11.82 3.22
CA ALA A 64 -2.28 10.66 3.72
C ALA A 64 -1.41 9.88 4.73
N LYS A 65 -0.12 9.70 4.45
CA LYS A 65 0.84 8.99 5.31
C LYS A 65 0.95 9.64 6.68
N ALA A 66 1.00 10.97 6.76
CA ALA A 66 0.98 11.71 8.02
C ALA A 66 -0.27 11.42 8.87
N ASN A 67 -1.42 11.17 8.23
CA ASN A 67 -2.65 10.78 8.93
C ASN A 67 -2.69 9.29 9.33
N PHE A 68 -2.01 8.42 8.58
CA PHE A 68 -1.97 6.98 8.87
C PHE A 68 -0.88 6.60 9.88
N VAL A 69 0.20 7.38 9.97
CA VAL A 69 1.27 7.23 10.95
C VAL A 69 1.24 8.46 11.86
N PRO A 70 0.59 8.43 13.04
CA PRO A 70 0.47 9.60 13.90
C PRO A 70 1.82 10.10 14.50
N ASN A 71 2.97 9.56 14.08
CA ASN A 71 4.31 9.89 14.58
C ASN A 71 5.41 9.71 13.51
N ALA A 72 5.25 10.28 12.32
CA ALA A 72 6.41 10.50 11.45
C ALA A 72 7.10 11.80 11.90
N PRO A 73 8.36 11.78 12.39
CA PRO A 73 9.05 13.01 12.77
C PRO A 73 9.33 13.86 11.53
N GLU A 74 9.08 15.16 11.67
CA GLU A 74 9.39 16.23 10.70
C GLU A 74 10.88 16.31 10.34
#